data_AF-A0A1L5KI67-F1
#
_entry.id   AF-A0A1L5KI67-F1
#
_cell.length_a   1.000
_cell.length_b   1.000
_cell.length_c   1.000
_cell.angle_alpha   90.00
_cell.angle_beta   90.00
_cell.angle_gamma   90.00
#
_symmetry.space_group_name_H-M   'P 1'
#
loop_
_entity.id
_entity.type
_entity.pdbx_description
1 polymer ?
#
loop_
_entity_poly.entity_id
_entity_poly.type
_entity_poly.pdbx_seq_one_letter_code
_entity_poly.pdbx_strand_id
1 'polypeptide(L)'
;MNLENTVKYHFAKSTMISDSPRATASDSLTGTDIMAAMGMTQERAAMGYSAFLGKMGISNNDRERAIGLLAEYALTKCDKVAALRKLSANVKPQVIQILATFA
;
A
#
# COMPACT_ATOMS: atom_id res chain seq x y z
N MET A 1 -4.74 10.81 9.46
CA MET A 1 -3.31 10.60 9.16
C MET A 1 -3.17 10.48 7.66
N ASN A 2 -2.25 11.20 7.02
CA ASN A 2 -1.99 11.01 5.60
C ASN A 2 -1.02 9.86 5.37
N LEU A 3 -1.17 9.14 4.26
CA LEU A 3 -0.37 7.94 3.98
C LEU A 3 1.10 8.28 3.74
N GLU A 4 1.41 9.41 3.13
CA GLU A 4 2.79 9.90 2.95
C GLU A 4 3.54 10.11 4.27
N ASN A 5 2.81 10.37 5.35
CA ASN A 5 3.41 10.52 6.68
C ASN A 5 3.82 9.18 7.31
N THR A 6 3.38 8.03 6.80
CA THR A 6 3.79 6.71 7.34
C THR A 6 5.26 6.41 7.04
N VAL A 7 5.78 6.92 5.93
CA VAL A 7 7.13 6.60 5.43
C VAL A 7 8.20 6.85 6.48
N LYS A 8 8.13 7.98 7.21
CA LYS A 8 9.09 8.32 8.27
C LYS A 8 9.14 7.34 9.45
N TYR A 9 8.09 6.52 9.63
CA TYR A 9 8.02 5.53 10.70
C TYR A 9 8.64 4.17 10.29
N HIS A 10 9.04 4.01 9.03
CA HIS A 10 9.78 2.84 8.55
C HIS A 10 11.31 3.01 8.58
N PHE A 11 11.79 4.16 9.06
CA PHE A 11 13.21 4.48 9.19
C PHE A 11 13.56 4.82 10.63
N ALA A 12 14.85 4.71 10.96
CA ALA A 12 15.35 5.11 12.26
C ALA A 12 15.07 6.61 12.49
N LYS A 13 14.53 6.94 13.67
CA LYS A 13 14.36 8.35 14.06
C LYS A 13 15.72 8.98 14.27
N SER A 14 15.94 10.16 13.69
CA SER A 14 17.09 10.99 14.03
C SER A 14 16.99 11.44 15.49
N THR A 15 18.13 11.66 16.12
CA THR A 15 18.19 12.29 17.44
C THR A 15 17.60 13.69 17.36
N MET A 16 16.57 13.95 18.16
CA MET A 16 16.02 15.29 18.34
C MET A 16 16.87 16.02 19.37
N ILE A 17 17.71 16.94 18.92
CA ILE A 17 18.47 17.84 19.79
C ILE A 17 17.68 19.15 19.87
N SER A 18 17.10 19.43 21.04
CA SER A 18 16.35 20.65 21.31
C SER A 18 16.60 21.10 22.74
N ASP A 19 16.71 22.41 22.96
CA ASP A 19 16.78 23.04 24.29
C ASP A 19 15.39 23.36 24.85
N SER A 20 14.32 22.99 24.12
CA SER A 20 12.95 23.13 24.60
C SER A 20 12.68 22.15 25.77
N PRO A 21 12.08 22.59 26.89
CA PRO A 21 11.68 21.71 27.99
C PRO A 21 10.78 20.58 27.47
N ARG A 22 11.02 19.34 27.93
CA ARG A 22 10.14 18.20 27.58
C ARG A 22 8.75 18.46 28.17
N ALA A 23 7.76 18.68 27.32
CA ALA A 23 6.36 18.70 27.74
C ALA A 23 5.96 17.30 28.23
N THR A 24 5.33 17.21 29.39
CA THR A 24 4.82 15.96 29.98
C THR A 24 3.51 15.51 29.36
N ALA A 25 2.84 16.40 28.61
CA ALA A 25 1.68 16.10 27.78
C ALA A 25 1.92 16.66 26.37
N SER A 26 1.68 15.83 25.36
CA SER A 26 1.67 16.23 23.96
C SER A 26 0.38 15.73 23.33
N ASP A 27 -0.40 16.59 22.70
CA ASP A 27 -1.59 16.22 21.91
C ASP A 27 -1.21 15.51 20.59
N SER A 28 0.05 15.08 20.44
CA SER A 28 0.55 14.40 19.26
C SER A 28 0.24 12.90 19.32
N LEU A 29 -0.16 12.34 18.17
CA LEU A 29 -0.24 10.90 17.96
C LEU A 29 1.06 10.22 18.37
N THR A 30 0.95 9.20 19.22
CA THR A 30 2.07 8.36 19.66
C THR A 30 2.46 7.36 18.58
N GLY A 31 3.60 6.69 18.74
CA GLY A 31 3.99 5.60 17.84
C GLY A 31 2.91 4.50 17.76
N THR A 32 2.28 4.18 18.89
CA THR A 32 1.21 3.20 18.97
C THR A 32 -0.02 3.61 18.17
N ASP A 33 -0.47 4.86 18.29
CA ASP A 33 -1.63 5.37 17.54
C ASP A 33 -1.39 5.30 16.03
N ILE A 34 -0.15 5.57 15.61
CA ILE A 34 0.27 5.49 14.21
C ILE A 34 0.28 4.04 13.71
N MET A 35 0.82 3.09 14.48
CA MET A 35 0.80 1.67 14.12
C MET A 35 -0.65 1.13 14.04
N ALA A 36 -1.51 1.54 14.98
CA ALA A 36 -2.93 1.19 14.95
C ALA A 36 -3.63 1.76 13.72
N ALA A 37 -3.37 3.03 13.37
CA ALA A 37 -3.91 3.66 12.16
C ALA A 37 -3.47 2.92 10.89
N MET A 38 -2.18 2.53 10.81
CA MET A 38 -1.68 1.75 9.68
C MET A 38 -2.38 0.38 9.56
N GLY A 39 -2.56 -0.33 10.68
CA GLY A 39 -3.30 -1.59 10.70
C GLY A 39 -4.74 -1.44 10.21
N MET A 40 -5.45 -0.40 10.67
CA MET A 40 -6.81 -0.09 10.20
C MET A 40 -6.86 0.26 8.71
N THR A 41 -5.87 1.00 8.19
CA THR A 41 -5.81 1.31 6.76
C THR A 41 -5.50 0.07 5.91
N GLN A 42 -4.65 -0.83 6.41
CA GLN A 42 -4.35 -2.08 5.73
C GLN A 42 -5.59 -2.99 5.64
N GLU A 43 -6.40 -3.05 6.70
CA GLU A 43 -7.66 -3.80 6.71
C GLU A 43 -8.67 -3.22 5.72
N ARG A 44 -8.89 -1.90 5.76
CA ARG A 44 -9.91 -1.23 4.95
C ARG A 44 -9.54 -1.05 3.48
N ALA A 45 -8.25 -0.86 3.19
CA ALA A 45 -7.76 -0.45 1.88
C ALA A 45 -6.48 -1.22 1.47
N ALA A 46 -6.50 -2.55 1.65
CA ALA A 46 -5.35 -3.43 1.43
C ALA A 46 -4.60 -3.20 0.11
N MET A 47 -5.31 -3.08 -1.02
CA MET A 47 -4.68 -2.89 -2.33
C MET A 47 -3.92 -1.56 -2.42
N GLY A 48 -4.57 -0.46 -2.02
CA GLY A 48 -3.95 0.88 -2.07
C GLY A 48 -2.79 1.03 -1.08
N TYR A 49 -2.94 0.46 0.12
CA TYR A 49 -1.88 0.43 1.12
C TYR A 49 -0.66 -0.34 0.61
N SER A 50 -0.87 -1.55 0.08
CA SER A 50 0.21 -2.38 -0.45
C SER A 50 0.90 -1.71 -1.65
N ALA A 51 0.12 -1.11 -2.56
CA ALA A 51 0.64 -0.40 -3.72
C ALA A 51 1.53 0.79 -3.32
N PHE A 52 1.11 1.55 -2.30
CA PHE A 52 1.89 2.66 -1.77
C PHE A 52 3.22 2.19 -1.18
N LEU A 53 3.20 1.18 -0.30
CA LEU A 53 4.43 0.66 0.32
C LEU A 53 5.40 0.07 -0.72
N GLY A 54 4.87 -0.65 -1.71
CA GLY A 54 5.66 -1.19 -2.81
C GLY A 54 6.32 -0.10 -3.67
N LYS A 55 5.59 0.99 -3.94
CA LYS A 55 6.07 2.16 -4.70
C LYS A 55 7.12 2.97 -3.94
N MET A 56 6.97 3.10 -2.63
CA MET A 56 7.96 3.79 -1.77
C MET A 56 9.19 2.92 -1.45
N GLY A 57 9.24 1.68 -1.95
CA GLY A 57 10.37 0.78 -1.73
C GLY A 57 10.46 0.24 -0.30
N ILE A 58 9.39 0.36 0.48
CA ILE A 58 9.36 -0.07 1.90
C ILE A 58 9.25 -1.58 2.01
N SER A 59 8.50 -2.23 1.12
CA SER A 59 8.21 -3.67 1.21
C SER A 59 8.06 -4.29 -0.18
N ASN A 60 8.90 -5.28 -0.46
CA ASN A 60 8.80 -6.08 -1.68
C ASN A 60 7.56 -6.99 -1.66
N ASN A 61 7.22 -7.52 -0.48
CA ASN A 61 6.03 -8.35 -0.30
C ASN A 61 4.74 -7.54 -0.59
N ASP A 62 4.68 -6.28 -0.15
CA ASP A 62 3.54 -5.42 -0.45
C ASP A 62 3.47 -5.04 -1.93
N ARG A 63 4.61 -4.92 -2.62
CA ARG A 63 4.62 -4.76 -4.08
C ARG A 63 3.97 -5.96 -4.77
N GLU A 64 4.39 -7.17 -4.42
CA GLU A 64 3.83 -8.41 -5.00
C GLU A 64 2.35 -8.57 -4.66
N ARG A 65 1.98 -8.29 -3.41
CA ARG A 65 0.59 -8.29 -2.95
C ARG A 65 -0.27 -7.28 -3.71
N ALA A 66 0.25 -6.07 -3.98
CA ALA A 66 -0.46 -5.06 -4.75
C ALA A 66 -0.75 -5.54 -6.18
N ILE A 67 0.24 -6.15 -6.84
CA ILE A 67 0.08 -6.72 -8.18
C ILE A 67 -1.00 -7.81 -8.16
N GLY A 68 -0.95 -8.73 -7.20
CA GLY A 68 -1.94 -9.80 -7.07
C GLY A 68 -3.36 -9.29 -6.84
N LEU A 69 -3.54 -8.36 -5.89
CA LEU A 69 -4.85 -7.75 -5.62
C LEU A 69 -5.38 -6.97 -6.83
N LEU A 70 -4.51 -6.25 -7.53
CA LEU A 70 -4.87 -5.52 -8.75
C LEU A 70 -5.30 -6.48 -9.86
N ALA A 71 -4.58 -7.59 -10.04
CA ALA A 71 -4.94 -8.62 -11.02
C ALA A 71 -6.29 -9.27 -10.72
N GLU A 72 -6.55 -9.60 -9.45
CA GLU A 72 -7.86 -10.13 -9.00
C GLU A 72 -8.98 -9.13 -9.29
N TYR A 73 -8.78 -7.86 -8.93
CA TYR A 73 -9.75 -6.81 -9.22
C TYR A 73 -9.98 -6.64 -10.73
N ALA A 74 -8.90 -6.63 -11.53
CA ALA A 74 -8.96 -6.52 -12.98
C ALA A 74 -9.72 -7.70 -13.62
N LEU A 75 -9.58 -8.92 -13.09
CA LEU A 75 -10.36 -10.08 -13.53
C LEU A 75 -11.87 -9.84 -13.38
N THR A 76 -12.33 -9.17 -12.31
CA THR A 76 -13.76 -8.83 -12.15
C THR A 76 -14.28 -7.79 -13.15
N LYS A 77 -13.38 -7.04 -13.80
CA LYS A 77 -13.72 -5.93 -14.72
C LYS A 77 -13.37 -6.20 -16.18
N CYS A 78 -12.55 -7.22 -16.45
CA CYS A 78 -11.93 -7.43 -17.75
C CYS A 78 -12.94 -7.62 -18.89
N ASP A 79 -14.14 -8.16 -18.63
CA ASP A 79 -15.16 -8.38 -19.66
C ASP A 79 -15.78 -7.08 -20.20
N LYS A 80 -15.54 -5.94 -19.54
CA LYS A 80 -15.86 -4.60 -20.06
C LYS A 80 -14.96 -4.19 -21.22
N VAL A 81 -13.77 -4.80 -21.34
CA VAL A 81 -12.79 -4.51 -22.38
C VAL A 81 -12.89 -5.57 -23.46
N ALA A 82 -13.29 -5.17 -24.68
CA ALA A 82 -13.53 -6.12 -25.77
C ALA A 82 -12.30 -6.98 -26.12
N ALA A 83 -11.09 -6.44 -26.01
CA ALA A 83 -9.85 -7.17 -26.24
C ALA A 83 -9.63 -8.29 -25.20
N LEU A 84 -9.89 -8.01 -23.92
CA LEU A 84 -9.72 -8.99 -22.83
C LEU A 84 -10.85 -10.02 -22.82
N ARG A 85 -12.08 -9.62 -23.17
CA ARG A 85 -13.24 -10.51 -23.23
C ARG A 85 -13.06 -11.65 -24.25
N LYS A 86 -12.38 -11.38 -25.37
CA LYS A 86 -12.14 -12.36 -26.44
C LYS A 86 -11.07 -13.40 -26.10
N LEU A 87 -10.30 -13.19 -25.03
CA LEU A 87 -9.25 -14.12 -24.62
C LEU A 87 -9.87 -15.41 -24.05
N SER A 88 -9.19 -16.53 -24.31
CA SER A 88 -9.56 -17.82 -23.71
C SER A 88 -9.38 -17.81 -22.19
N ALA A 89 -10.09 -18.69 -21.49
CA ALA A 89 -10.08 -18.77 -20.03
C ALA A 89 -8.69 -18.99 -19.42
N ASN A 90 -7.78 -19.64 -20.16
CA ASN A 90 -6.42 -19.92 -19.70
C ASN A 90 -5.45 -18.75 -19.95
N VAL A 91 -5.68 -17.94 -20.99
CA VAL A 91 -4.81 -16.82 -21.36
C VAL A 91 -5.19 -15.54 -20.62
N LYS A 92 -6.49 -15.34 -20.37
CA LYS A 92 -7.03 -14.14 -19.74
C LYS A 92 -6.36 -13.80 -18.40
N PRO A 93 -6.21 -14.74 -17.43
CA PRO A 93 -5.54 -14.44 -16.16
C PRO A 93 -4.06 -14.08 -16.33
N GLN A 94 -3.35 -14.74 -17.26
CA GLN A 94 -1.93 -14.48 -17.52
C GLN A 94 -1.69 -13.08 -18.07
N VAL A 95 -2.49 -12.68 -19.06
CA VAL A 95 -2.41 -11.32 -19.63
C VAL A 95 -2.72 -10.27 -18.58
N ILE A 96 -3.74 -10.49 -17.75
CA ILE A 96 -4.09 -9.56 -16.68
C ILE A 96 -2.97 -9.44 -15.64
N GLN A 97 -2.35 -10.56 -15.26
CA GLN A 97 -1.22 -10.56 -14.32
C GLN A 97 -0.03 -9.76 -14.87
N ILE A 98 0.29 -9.94 -16.15
CA ILE A 98 1.36 -9.19 -16.82
C ILE A 98 1.02 -7.70 -16.81
N LEU A 99 -0.20 -7.31 -17.20
CA LEU A 99 -0.62 -5.90 -17.19
C LEU A 99 -0.56 -5.30 -15.79
N ALA A 100 -1.00 -6.02 -14.76
CA ALA A 100 -0.95 -5.58 -13.37
C ALA A 100 0.48 -5.39 -12.85
N THR A 101 1.47 -6.09 -13.43
CA THR A 101 2.89 -5.97 -13.06
C THR A 101 3.51 -4.66 -13.56
N PHE A 102 2.98 -4.10 -14.66
CA PHE A 102 3.47 -2.86 -15.28
C PHE A 102 2.63 -1.61 -14.96
N ALA A 103 1.55 -1.76 -14.20
CA ALA A 103 0.70 -0.65 -13.76
C ALA A 103 1.37 0.17 -12.64
#